data_AF-A0A6A2EFX2-F1
#
_entry.id   AF-A0A6A2EFX2-F1
#
_cell.length_a   1.000
_cell.length_b   1.000
_cell.length_c   1.000
_cell.angle_alpha   90.00
_cell.angle_beta   90.00
_cell.angle_gamma   90.00
#
_symmetry.space_group_name_H-M   'P 1'
#
loop_
_entity.id
_entity.type
_entity.pdbx_description
1 polymer ?
#
loop_
_entity_poly.entity_id
_entity_poly.type
_entity_poly.pdbx_seq_one_letter_code
_entity_poly.pdbx_strand_id
1 'polypeptide(L)'
;MKVLDNITMRRGIYVVVFTAIGLLISTAVTAQNNGINKKDALAYRLGFNINMPFVTAHTDTFKSRVGWGLWGEAEYKLSNRWRVMPGLAYNSFGFNQYFYNDSGAVERRVITEHYMELGSRFSYQPLEDENSVRIILGAAFSFLVDRKTSFPDIEGTNVTRLTLDNKKSMQPGILLSAGFMAPLSKRIDLGIQYNQGLPAKIHPLDVVGRVGSLQVKLNYKIVPRRAETVLQPEVQADMATDLPYKYDSLMLIVRVKENFTRIALLKDQGYLEEAEDERLKALEAAMEIRNAFTEKLTFIPVYFIYDSDSKLALNGKFDGILLNSAMQRDSSIKLPAKQHLFAEFARQFDEVSNTSGMYGLVVYTDKFKNIPEPFPAFVSNAYGFLNEAEVVAKFEKRLKKYFAPKQ
;
A
#
# COMPACT_ATOMS: atom_id res chain seq x y z
N MET A 1 -27.15 -7.15 39.68
CA MET A 1 -27.87 -6.43 38.59
C MET A 1 -26.93 -5.62 37.69
N LYS A 2 -26.07 -4.72 38.20
CA LYS A 2 -25.22 -3.81 37.38
C LYS A 2 -24.25 -4.48 36.38
N VAL A 3 -23.76 -5.71 36.65
CA VAL A 3 -22.87 -6.45 35.73
C VAL A 3 -23.60 -6.92 34.47
N LEU A 4 -24.87 -7.32 34.60
CA LEU A 4 -25.71 -7.74 33.47
C LEU A 4 -26.04 -6.56 32.53
N ASP A 5 -26.23 -5.36 33.07
CA ASP A 5 -26.46 -4.15 32.27
C ASP A 5 -25.25 -3.79 31.42
N ASN A 6 -24.04 -3.93 31.97
CA ASN A 6 -22.79 -3.69 31.22
C ASN A 6 -22.59 -4.68 30.07
N ILE A 7 -22.92 -5.96 30.26
CA ILE A 7 -22.81 -6.98 29.21
C ILE A 7 -23.86 -6.74 28.12
N THR A 8 -25.10 -6.46 28.50
CA THR A 8 -26.21 -6.23 27.57
C THR A 8 -25.97 -4.96 26.74
N MET A 9 -25.42 -3.92 27.36
CA MET A 9 -25.08 -2.66 26.69
C MET A 9 -23.94 -2.82 25.67
N ARG A 10 -22.88 -3.58 26.01
CA ARG A 10 -21.79 -3.88 25.06
C ARG A 10 -22.32 -4.63 23.85
N ARG A 11 -23.23 -5.58 24.05
CA ARG A 11 -23.87 -6.32 22.95
C ARG A 11 -24.64 -5.38 22.00
N GLY A 12 -25.38 -4.41 22.52
CA GLY A 12 -26.12 -3.44 21.70
C GLY A 12 -25.21 -2.63 20.76
N ILE A 13 -24.09 -2.11 21.27
CA ILE A 13 -23.12 -1.35 20.47
C ILE A 13 -22.50 -2.23 19.39
N TYR A 14 -22.08 -3.45 19.74
CA TYR A 14 -21.52 -4.38 18.76
C TYR A 14 -22.52 -4.70 17.66
N VAL A 15 -23.79 -4.96 18.00
CA VAL A 15 -24.84 -5.21 17.01
C VAL A 15 -24.96 -4.04 16.04
N VAL A 16 -25.06 -2.80 16.52
CA VAL A 16 -25.17 -1.62 15.64
C VAL A 16 -23.95 -1.48 14.71
N VAL A 17 -22.74 -1.65 15.24
CA VAL A 17 -21.51 -1.56 14.44
C VAL A 17 -21.45 -2.67 13.39
N PHE A 18 -21.71 -3.93 13.76
CA PHE A 18 -21.70 -5.05 12.82
C PHE A 18 -22.82 -4.96 11.79
N THR A 19 -24.00 -4.46 12.16
CA THR A 19 -25.10 -4.21 11.20
C THR A 19 -24.71 -3.12 10.21
N ALA A 20 -24.13 -2.00 10.65
CA ALA A 20 -23.71 -0.93 9.76
C ALA A 20 -22.58 -1.35 8.81
N ILE A 21 -21.59 -2.11 9.32
CA ILE A 21 -20.54 -2.72 8.50
C ILE A 21 -21.14 -3.72 7.51
N GLY A 22 -22.07 -4.58 7.95
CA GLY A 22 -22.78 -5.51 7.09
C GLY A 22 -23.56 -4.81 5.98
N LEU A 23 -24.17 -3.67 6.27
CA LEU A 23 -24.88 -2.85 5.29
C LEU A 23 -23.93 -2.22 4.28
N LEU A 24 -22.77 -1.70 4.72
CA LEU A 24 -21.71 -1.22 3.82
C LEU A 24 -21.21 -2.35 2.90
N ILE A 25 -20.94 -3.53 3.45
CA ILE A 25 -20.52 -4.71 2.67
C ILE A 25 -21.62 -5.10 1.67
N SER A 26 -22.88 -5.14 2.10
CA SER A 26 -24.01 -5.44 1.22
C SER A 26 -24.11 -4.44 0.08
N THR A 27 -24.04 -3.14 0.36
CA THR A 27 -24.06 -2.10 -0.69
C THR A 27 -22.87 -2.21 -1.64
N ALA A 28 -21.68 -2.56 -1.12
CA ALA A 28 -20.50 -2.80 -1.95
C ALA A 28 -20.69 -3.98 -2.91
N VAL A 29 -21.29 -5.08 -2.42
CA VAL A 29 -21.61 -6.27 -3.23
C VAL A 29 -22.71 -5.96 -4.25
N THR A 30 -23.75 -5.22 -3.87
CA THR A 30 -24.81 -4.81 -4.80
C THR A 30 -24.27 -3.88 -5.89
N ALA A 31 -23.43 -2.89 -5.53
CA ALA A 31 -22.76 -2.01 -6.49
C ALA A 31 -21.84 -2.79 -7.43
N GLN A 32 -21.21 -3.88 -6.95
CA GLN A 32 -20.39 -4.76 -7.79
C GLN A 32 -21.21 -5.47 -8.89
N ASN A 33 -22.51 -5.69 -8.66
CA ASN A 33 -23.38 -6.44 -9.59
C ASN A 33 -24.16 -5.56 -10.57
N ASN A 34 -24.52 -4.32 -10.21
CA ASN A 34 -25.49 -3.51 -10.98
C ASN A 34 -24.89 -2.55 -12.03
N GLY A 35 -23.57 -2.56 -12.24
CA GLY A 35 -22.92 -1.65 -13.19
C GLY A 35 -22.77 -0.23 -12.65
N ILE A 36 -21.70 0.47 -13.08
CA ILE A 36 -21.26 1.72 -12.44
C ILE A 36 -21.74 2.96 -13.20
N ASN A 37 -22.45 3.85 -12.51
CA ASN A 37 -22.62 5.25 -12.90
C ASN A 37 -21.43 6.09 -12.39
N LYS A 38 -21.13 7.23 -13.04
CA LYS A 38 -20.10 8.20 -12.58
C LYS A 38 -20.26 8.68 -11.12
N LYS A 39 -21.40 8.39 -10.49
CA LYS A 39 -21.74 8.77 -9.12
C LYS A 39 -21.39 7.70 -8.08
N ASP A 40 -20.95 6.51 -8.49
CA ASP A 40 -20.75 5.41 -7.56
C ASP A 40 -19.38 5.50 -6.86
N ALA A 41 -19.26 4.79 -5.74
CA ALA A 41 -18.04 4.75 -4.96
C ALA A 41 -16.90 4.07 -5.75
N LEU A 42 -15.71 4.69 -5.71
CA LEU A 42 -14.49 4.14 -6.30
C LEU A 42 -14.05 2.87 -5.56
N ALA A 43 -14.17 2.90 -4.24
CA ALA A 43 -13.83 1.78 -3.38
C ALA A 43 -14.62 1.85 -2.07
N TYR A 44 -14.84 0.70 -1.46
CA TYR A 44 -15.28 0.61 -0.07
C TYR A 44 -14.08 0.19 0.76
N ARG A 45 -13.84 0.91 1.85
CA ARG A 45 -12.72 0.63 2.75
C ARG A 45 -13.25 0.19 4.09
N LEU A 46 -12.69 -0.90 4.59
CA LEU A 46 -12.89 -1.37 5.96
C LEU A 46 -11.55 -1.29 6.67
N GLY A 47 -11.53 -0.80 7.89
CA GLY A 47 -10.27 -0.61 8.59
C GLY A 47 -10.35 -0.96 10.07
N PHE A 48 -9.18 -1.33 10.58
CA PHE A 48 -8.90 -1.47 12.00
C PHE A 48 -7.81 -0.46 12.37
N ASN A 49 -7.92 0.18 13.52
CA ASN A 49 -6.89 1.07 14.02
C ASN A 49 -6.51 0.77 15.47
N ILE A 50 -5.24 0.97 15.79
CA ILE A 50 -4.73 1.06 17.15
C ILE A 50 -4.59 2.55 17.45
N ASN A 51 -5.23 3.01 18.51
CA ASN A 51 -5.37 4.42 18.84
C ASN A 51 -4.54 4.77 20.07
N MET A 52 -3.64 5.73 19.95
CA MET A 52 -2.93 6.33 21.08
C MET A 52 -3.48 7.75 21.31
N PRO A 53 -4.32 7.97 22.33
CA PRO A 53 -4.88 9.30 22.59
C PRO A 53 -3.79 10.27 23.08
N PHE A 54 -3.86 11.52 22.64
CA PHE A 54 -3.06 12.61 23.19
C PHE A 54 -3.88 13.37 24.22
N VAL A 55 -3.30 13.53 25.40
CA VAL A 55 -3.83 14.40 26.46
C VAL A 55 -3.03 15.69 26.39
N THR A 56 -3.64 16.76 25.90
CA THR A 56 -2.98 18.08 25.74
C THR A 56 -2.77 18.80 27.07
N ALA A 57 -3.53 18.45 28.11
CA ALA A 57 -3.26 18.88 29.47
C ALA A 57 -2.15 17.99 30.06
N HIS A 58 -0.91 18.49 30.09
CA HIS A 58 0.17 17.89 30.88
C HIS A 58 -0.17 18.03 32.36
N THR A 59 -0.95 17.09 32.87
CA THR A 59 -1.11 16.87 34.30
C THR A 59 -0.54 15.50 34.61
N ASP A 60 0.35 15.41 35.60
CA ASP A 60 0.98 14.15 36.05
C ASP A 60 -0.04 13.05 36.41
N THR A 61 -1.29 13.45 36.58
CA THR A 61 -2.43 12.61 36.89
C THR A 61 -3.03 11.89 35.69
N PHE A 62 -2.71 12.20 34.42
CA PHE A 62 -3.30 11.54 33.25
C PHE A 62 -2.27 10.87 32.35
N LYS A 63 -2.44 9.56 32.12
CA LYS A 63 -1.64 8.80 31.14
C LYS A 63 -2.54 8.18 30.09
N SER A 64 -2.21 8.40 28.82
CA SER A 64 -2.86 7.74 27.69
C SER A 64 -2.69 6.23 27.76
N ARG A 65 -3.74 5.50 27.41
CA ARG A 65 -3.69 4.04 27.21
C ARG A 65 -4.12 3.73 25.78
N VAL A 66 -3.40 2.79 25.17
CA VAL A 66 -3.71 2.30 23.83
C VAL A 66 -5.15 1.78 23.79
N GLY A 67 -5.89 2.31 22.82
CA GLY A 67 -7.22 1.86 22.45
C GLY A 67 -7.22 1.26 21.05
N TRP A 68 -8.41 1.00 20.53
CA TRP A 68 -8.60 0.38 19.23
C TRP A 68 -9.86 0.91 18.58
N GLY A 69 -10.03 0.68 17.29
CA GLY A 69 -11.26 1.03 16.59
C GLY A 69 -11.44 0.27 15.29
N LEU A 70 -12.66 0.34 14.80
CA LEU A 70 -13.13 -0.26 13.56
C LEU A 70 -13.85 0.81 12.77
N TRP A 71 -13.70 0.82 11.46
CA TRP A 71 -14.39 1.79 10.63
C TRP A 71 -14.69 1.23 9.23
N GLY A 72 -15.69 1.82 8.60
CA GLY A 72 -16.04 1.56 7.21
C GLY A 72 -16.40 2.86 6.51
N GLU A 73 -15.82 3.09 5.33
CA GLU A 73 -16.10 4.29 4.53
C GLU A 73 -16.21 3.95 3.04
N ALA A 74 -17.06 4.69 2.33
CA ALA A 74 -17.16 4.63 0.88
C ALA A 74 -16.31 5.77 0.30
N GLU A 75 -15.32 5.46 -0.52
CA GLU A 75 -14.43 6.44 -1.14
C GLU A 75 -15.00 6.89 -2.49
N TYR A 76 -15.16 8.20 -2.65
CA TYR A 76 -15.54 8.84 -3.91
C TYR A 76 -14.41 9.76 -4.38
N LYS A 77 -14.06 9.65 -5.67
CA LYS A 77 -13.02 10.47 -6.30
C LYS A 77 -13.62 11.76 -6.84
N LEU A 78 -13.25 12.90 -6.26
CA LEU A 78 -13.65 14.23 -6.75
C LEU A 78 -12.70 14.73 -7.84
N SER A 79 -11.41 14.46 -7.68
CA SER A 79 -10.36 14.71 -8.67
C SER A 79 -9.20 13.72 -8.45
N ASN A 80 -8.10 13.82 -9.20
CA ASN A 80 -6.91 12.99 -8.95
C ASN A 80 -6.37 13.11 -7.53
N ARG A 81 -6.49 14.28 -6.90
CA ARG A 81 -5.92 14.57 -5.58
C ARG A 81 -6.93 14.66 -4.45
N TRP A 82 -8.20 14.87 -4.78
CA TRP A 82 -9.26 15.05 -3.78
C TRP A 82 -10.18 13.84 -3.73
N ARG A 83 -10.42 13.35 -2.51
CA ARG A 83 -11.37 12.27 -2.21
C ARG A 83 -12.34 12.71 -1.12
N VAL A 84 -13.58 12.23 -1.19
CA VAL A 84 -14.56 12.32 -0.10
C VAL A 84 -14.95 10.92 0.36
N MET A 85 -14.98 10.72 1.66
CA MET A 85 -15.10 9.40 2.28
C MET A 85 -16.15 9.44 3.40
N PRO A 86 -17.46 9.42 3.07
CA PRO A 86 -18.51 9.20 4.05
C PRO A 86 -18.39 7.81 4.67
N GLY A 87 -18.54 7.72 5.97
CA GLY A 87 -18.37 6.47 6.70
C GLY A 87 -18.82 6.52 8.14
N LEU A 88 -18.70 5.36 8.78
CA LEU A 88 -18.95 5.14 10.18
C LEU A 88 -17.68 4.61 10.84
N ALA A 89 -17.34 5.15 12.01
CA ALA A 89 -16.23 4.68 12.82
C ALA A 89 -16.70 4.39 14.24
N TYR A 90 -16.15 3.33 14.83
CA TYR A 90 -16.18 3.06 16.24
C TYR A 90 -14.76 3.15 16.77
N ASN A 91 -14.53 3.98 17.79
CA ASN A 91 -13.23 4.12 18.44
C ASN A 91 -13.37 3.92 19.94
N SER A 92 -12.41 3.21 20.51
CA SER A 92 -12.19 3.06 21.95
C SER A 92 -10.90 3.78 22.29
N PHE A 93 -10.91 4.65 23.30
CA PHE A 93 -9.72 5.30 23.85
C PHE A 93 -9.62 4.98 25.33
N GLY A 94 -8.40 4.71 25.80
CA GLY A 94 -8.15 4.44 27.21
C GLY A 94 -7.35 5.57 27.86
N PHE A 95 -7.60 5.81 29.14
CA PHE A 95 -6.84 6.72 29.98
C PHE A 95 -6.64 6.09 31.36
N ASN A 96 -5.50 6.36 31.98
CA ASN A 96 -5.28 6.14 33.39
C ASN A 96 -5.26 7.50 34.08
N GLN A 97 -6.16 7.69 35.03
CA GLN A 97 -6.15 8.82 35.95
C GLN A 97 -5.54 8.37 37.27
N TYR A 98 -4.49 9.03 37.72
CA TYR A 98 -3.88 8.87 39.03
C TYR A 98 -4.38 10.01 39.92
N PHE A 99 -4.83 9.69 41.12
CA PHE A 99 -5.30 10.68 42.09
C PHE A 99 -4.89 10.25 43.49
N TYR A 100 -4.81 11.21 44.41
CA TYR A 100 -4.55 10.93 45.82
C TYR A 100 -5.89 10.79 46.54
N ASN A 101 -6.05 9.74 47.34
CA ASN A 101 -7.20 9.59 48.23
C ASN A 101 -7.01 10.39 49.53
N ASP A 102 -7.99 10.35 50.43
CA ASP A 102 -7.97 11.10 51.69
C ASP A 102 -6.79 10.71 52.62
N SER A 103 -6.19 9.52 52.42
CA SER A 103 -4.99 9.09 53.16
C SER A 103 -3.68 9.47 52.47
N GLY A 104 -3.72 10.18 51.35
CA GLY A 104 -2.55 10.54 50.55
C GLY A 104 -1.96 9.38 49.75
N ALA A 105 -2.64 8.23 49.67
CA ALA A 105 -2.22 7.13 48.81
C ALA A 105 -2.61 7.41 47.36
N VAL A 106 -1.74 7.04 46.41
CA VAL A 106 -2.01 7.15 44.97
C VAL A 106 -2.91 6.01 44.53
N GLU A 107 -4.11 6.35 44.09
CA GLU A 107 -5.05 5.43 43.45
C GLU A 107 -5.04 5.62 41.93
N ARG A 108 -5.32 4.52 41.21
CA ARG A 108 -5.40 4.50 39.74
C ARG A 108 -6.83 4.19 39.30
N ARG A 109 -7.40 5.09 38.52
CA ARG A 109 -8.67 4.90 37.80
C ARG A 109 -8.41 4.67 36.33
N VAL A 110 -8.96 3.59 35.79
CA VAL A 110 -8.97 3.31 34.35
C VAL A 110 -10.24 3.85 33.74
N ILE A 111 -10.11 4.74 32.76
CA ILE A 111 -11.20 5.35 32.03
C ILE A 111 -11.14 4.82 30.61
N THR A 112 -12.19 4.17 30.13
CA THR A 112 -12.31 3.80 28.71
C THR A 112 -13.48 4.55 28.12
N GLU A 113 -13.24 5.26 27.03
CA GLU A 113 -14.26 6.00 26.30
C GLU A 113 -14.51 5.34 24.95
N HIS A 114 -15.78 5.11 24.66
CA HIS A 114 -16.24 4.55 23.39
C HIS A 114 -16.95 5.64 22.59
N TYR A 115 -16.59 5.77 21.32
CA TYR A 115 -17.10 6.75 20.38
C TYR A 115 -17.67 6.02 19.18
N MET A 116 -18.92 6.31 18.83
CA MET A 116 -19.46 5.99 17.51
C MET A 116 -19.59 7.28 16.73
N GLU A 117 -18.98 7.34 15.56
CA GLU A 117 -18.87 8.54 14.74
C GLU A 117 -19.43 8.27 13.35
N LEU A 118 -20.46 9.00 12.98
CA LEU A 118 -20.89 9.13 11.58
C LEU A 118 -20.23 10.37 11.01
N GLY A 119 -19.54 10.26 9.88
CA GLY A 119 -18.87 11.44 9.32
C GLY A 119 -18.49 11.31 7.86
N SER A 120 -18.02 12.42 7.30
CA SER A 120 -17.46 12.47 5.96
C SER A 120 -16.09 13.09 6.01
N ARG A 121 -15.08 12.34 5.55
CA ARG A 121 -13.69 12.80 5.47
C ARG A 121 -13.40 13.33 4.07
N PHE A 122 -12.95 14.57 4.00
CA PHE A 122 -12.33 15.15 2.81
C PHE A 122 -10.83 14.93 2.94
N SER A 123 -10.22 14.32 1.93
CA SER A 123 -8.78 14.09 1.92
C SER A 123 -8.12 14.61 0.66
N TYR A 124 -6.94 15.22 0.85
CA TYR A 124 -6.01 15.64 -0.18
C TYR A 124 -4.82 14.69 -0.20
N GLN A 125 -4.52 14.18 -1.39
CA GLN A 125 -3.39 13.30 -1.68
C GLN A 125 -2.50 14.03 -2.69
N PRO A 126 -1.33 14.56 -2.29
CA PRO A 126 -0.48 15.35 -3.18
C PRO A 126 0.16 14.50 -4.28
N LEU A 127 0.34 13.20 -4.02
CA LEU A 127 0.84 12.23 -4.98
C LEU A 127 -0.35 11.52 -5.64
N GLU A 128 -0.30 11.38 -6.97
CA GLU A 128 -1.40 10.77 -7.75
C GLU A 128 -1.34 9.23 -7.75
N ASP A 129 -0.22 8.67 -7.29
CA ASP A 129 0.05 7.23 -7.29
C ASP A 129 -0.60 6.53 -6.08
N GLU A 130 -1.65 5.73 -6.36
CA GLU A 130 -2.34 4.93 -5.35
C GLU A 130 -1.50 3.74 -4.83
N ASN A 131 -0.44 3.33 -5.56
CA ASN A 131 0.47 2.23 -5.24
C ASN A 131 1.75 2.69 -4.53
N SER A 132 1.91 3.98 -4.25
CA SER A 132 3.01 4.52 -3.45
C SER A 132 2.59 4.91 -2.03
N VAL A 133 3.57 5.27 -1.20
CA VAL A 133 3.30 5.89 0.10
C VAL A 133 2.56 7.21 -0.11
N ARG A 134 1.30 7.27 0.34
CA ARG A 134 0.44 8.43 0.23
C ARG A 134 0.55 9.32 1.44
N ILE A 135 0.70 10.62 1.24
CA ILE A 135 0.44 11.64 2.27
C ILE A 135 -1.06 11.92 2.29
N ILE A 136 -1.65 11.93 3.47
CA ILE A 136 -3.07 12.18 3.67
C ILE A 136 -3.21 13.41 4.55
N LEU A 137 -3.77 14.47 4.00
CA LEU A 137 -4.28 15.61 4.77
C LEU A 137 -5.78 15.61 4.65
N GLY A 138 -6.50 15.83 5.74
CA GLY A 138 -7.96 15.80 5.66
C GLY A 138 -8.67 16.50 6.80
N ALA A 139 -9.93 16.82 6.52
CA ALA A 139 -10.89 17.30 7.51
C ALA A 139 -12.12 16.39 7.45
N ALA A 140 -12.67 16.03 8.60
CA ALA A 140 -13.93 15.32 8.66
C ALA A 140 -14.95 16.08 9.49
N PHE A 141 -16.16 16.18 8.98
CA PHE A 141 -17.31 16.48 9.82
C PHE A 141 -17.75 15.17 10.43
N SER A 142 -17.82 15.12 11.76
CA SER A 142 -18.30 13.94 12.46
C SER A 142 -19.38 14.31 13.45
N PHE A 143 -20.30 13.38 13.63
CA PHE A 143 -21.38 13.43 14.59
C PHE A 143 -21.15 12.31 15.59
N LEU A 144 -20.90 12.69 16.84
CA LEU A 144 -20.69 11.74 17.93
C LEU A 144 -22.06 11.16 18.31
N VAL A 145 -22.33 9.91 17.95
CA VAL A 145 -23.64 9.27 18.16
C VAL A 145 -23.82 8.86 19.61
N ASP A 146 -22.84 8.16 20.17
CA ASP A 146 -22.84 7.68 21.54
C ASP A 146 -21.45 7.86 22.16
N ARG A 147 -21.44 8.23 23.44
CA ARG A 147 -20.24 8.34 24.26
C ARG A 147 -20.50 7.70 25.61
N LYS A 148 -19.69 6.69 25.93
CA LYS A 148 -19.80 5.98 27.20
C LYS A 148 -18.45 5.81 27.83
N THR A 149 -18.40 6.05 29.13
CA THR A 149 -17.21 5.91 29.95
C THR A 149 -17.36 4.73 30.88
N SER A 150 -16.50 3.72 30.74
CA SER A 150 -16.46 2.61 31.68
C SER A 150 -15.75 3.05 32.96
N PHE A 151 -16.43 3.04 34.10
CA PHE A 151 -15.79 3.15 35.40
C PHE A 151 -15.20 1.80 35.81
N PRO A 152 -14.04 1.76 36.49
CA PRO A 152 -13.68 0.60 37.29
C PRO A 152 -14.54 0.60 38.57
N ASP A 153 -15.00 -0.58 38.97
CA ASP A 153 -15.49 -0.85 40.33
C ASP A 153 -14.39 -0.48 41.32
N ILE A 154 -14.48 0.71 41.91
CA ILE A 154 -13.89 0.93 43.23
C ILE A 154 -15.06 0.78 44.19
N GLU A 155 -15.26 -0.45 44.66
CA GLU A 155 -16.22 -0.72 45.74
C GLU A 155 -15.77 0.06 46.97
N GLY A 156 -16.57 1.05 47.40
CA GLY A 156 -16.52 1.54 48.79
C GLY A 156 -15.92 2.92 49.07
N THR A 157 -15.38 3.67 48.10
CA THR A 157 -14.88 5.04 48.37
C THR A 157 -15.74 6.12 47.72
N ASN A 158 -16.09 7.14 48.51
CA ASN A 158 -16.81 8.37 48.12
C ASN A 158 -15.94 9.27 47.23
N VAL A 159 -15.40 8.73 46.14
CA VAL A 159 -14.69 9.58 45.19
C VAL A 159 -15.74 10.38 44.43
N THR A 160 -15.60 11.70 44.47
CA THR A 160 -16.44 12.68 43.77
C THR A 160 -16.76 12.12 42.38
N ARG A 161 -18.03 11.79 42.14
CA ARG A 161 -18.47 11.31 40.82
C ARG A 161 -18.01 12.36 39.84
N LEU A 162 -17.07 12.02 38.95
CA LEU A 162 -16.88 12.77 37.72
C LEU A 162 -18.30 12.96 37.17
N THR A 163 -18.75 14.20 37.05
CA THR A 163 -19.96 14.54 36.32
C THR A 163 -19.70 14.18 34.88
N LEU A 164 -19.85 12.89 34.59
CA LEU A 164 -19.90 12.34 33.27
C LEU A 164 -21.20 12.86 32.69
N ASP A 165 -21.05 13.96 31.99
CA ASP A 165 -22.14 14.60 31.30
C ASP A 165 -22.57 13.69 30.15
N ASN A 166 -23.48 12.77 30.46
CA ASN A 166 -24.11 11.89 29.50
C ASN A 166 -24.88 12.67 28.41
N LYS A 167 -25.02 14.00 28.53
CA LYS A 167 -25.60 14.89 27.51
C LYS A 167 -24.66 15.18 26.34
N LYS A 168 -23.48 14.54 26.29
CA LYS A 168 -22.48 14.74 25.23
C LYS A 168 -22.61 13.77 24.05
N SER A 169 -23.67 12.95 24.01
CA SER A 169 -24.09 12.31 22.76
C SER A 169 -24.63 13.35 21.78
N MET A 170 -24.68 13.00 20.51
CA MET A 170 -25.22 13.82 19.43
C MET A 170 -24.48 15.16 19.22
N GLN A 171 -23.16 15.19 19.41
CA GLN A 171 -22.35 16.40 19.24
C GLN A 171 -21.69 16.46 17.85
N PRO A 172 -21.95 17.51 17.05
CA PRO A 172 -21.18 17.75 15.83
C PRO A 172 -19.77 18.21 16.18
N GLY A 173 -18.84 17.99 15.28
CA GLY A 173 -17.59 18.73 15.29
C GLY A 173 -16.70 18.34 14.13
N ILE A 174 -15.47 18.82 14.20
CA ILE A 174 -14.50 18.74 13.11
C ILE A 174 -13.32 17.90 13.57
N LEU A 175 -12.83 17.03 12.70
CA LEU A 175 -11.62 16.26 12.89
C LEU A 175 -10.62 16.66 11.83
N LEU A 176 -9.49 17.24 12.22
CA LEU A 176 -8.37 17.46 11.33
C LEU A 176 -7.47 16.23 11.36
N SER A 177 -6.92 15.85 10.21
CA SER A 177 -6.09 14.65 10.09
C SER A 177 -4.90 14.90 9.20
N ALA A 178 -3.75 14.35 9.60
CA ALA A 178 -2.52 14.33 8.82
C ALA A 178 -1.83 12.98 9.00
N GLY A 179 -1.32 12.36 7.94
CA GLY A 179 -0.68 11.06 8.03
C GLY A 179 -0.10 10.53 6.74
N PHE A 180 0.38 9.30 6.81
CA PHE A 180 0.94 8.56 5.68
C PHE A 180 0.29 7.18 5.56
N MET A 181 0.19 6.66 4.36
CA MET A 181 -0.39 5.34 4.09
C MET A 181 0.40 4.63 3.00
N ALA A 182 1.00 3.49 3.35
CA ALA A 182 1.77 2.64 2.47
C ALA A 182 0.92 1.43 2.03
N PRO A 183 0.79 1.17 0.72
CA PRO A 183 0.14 -0.04 0.24
C PRO A 183 1.04 -1.25 0.51
N LEU A 184 0.52 -2.24 1.22
CA LEU A 184 1.17 -3.55 1.41
C LEU A 184 0.81 -4.52 0.28
N SER A 185 -0.37 -4.34 -0.32
CA SER A 185 -0.83 -5.09 -1.49
C SER A 185 -1.90 -4.28 -2.26
N LYS A 186 -2.41 -4.82 -3.37
CA LYS A 186 -3.53 -4.21 -4.13
C LYS A 186 -4.78 -3.91 -3.29
N ARG A 187 -4.96 -4.58 -2.14
CA ARG A 187 -6.15 -4.46 -1.29
C ARG A 187 -5.85 -4.10 0.15
N ILE A 188 -4.59 -4.03 0.56
CA ILE A 188 -4.24 -3.81 1.97
C ILE A 188 -3.29 -2.63 2.04
N ASP A 189 -3.68 -1.64 2.85
CA ASP A 189 -2.88 -0.47 3.17
C ASP A 189 -2.54 -0.45 4.66
N LEU A 190 -1.31 -0.06 5.00
CA LEU A 190 -0.89 0.25 6.36
C LEU A 190 -0.66 1.76 6.47
N GLY A 191 -1.17 2.41 7.51
CA GLY A 191 -1.00 3.85 7.67
C GLY A 191 -0.72 4.29 9.10
N ILE A 192 -0.10 5.45 9.22
CA ILE A 192 0.07 6.18 10.47
C ILE A 192 -0.62 7.53 10.29
N GLN A 193 -1.55 7.86 11.18
CA GLN A 193 -2.38 9.06 11.05
C GLN A 193 -2.53 9.75 12.39
N TYR A 194 -2.20 11.03 12.44
CA TYR A 194 -2.56 11.92 13.54
C TYR A 194 -3.93 12.55 13.27
N ASN A 195 -4.80 12.51 14.27
CA ASN A 195 -6.12 13.11 14.24
C ASN A 195 -6.24 14.13 15.39
N GLN A 196 -6.75 15.32 15.11
CA GLN A 196 -7.01 16.36 16.08
C GLN A 196 -8.49 16.76 16.02
N GLY A 197 -9.20 16.54 17.12
CA GLY A 197 -10.60 16.94 17.27
C GLY A 197 -10.76 18.43 17.54
N LEU A 198 -11.84 19.03 17.04
CA LEU A 198 -12.23 20.41 17.29
C LEU A 198 -13.76 20.51 17.59
N PRO A 199 -14.17 21.21 18.67
CA PRO A 199 -13.31 21.66 19.77
C PRO A 199 -12.77 20.45 20.54
N ALA A 200 -11.51 20.50 20.98
CA ALA A 200 -10.97 19.53 21.94
C ALA A 200 -10.58 20.28 23.20
N LYS A 201 -11.27 20.01 24.30
CA LYS A 201 -10.78 20.35 25.64
C LYS A 201 -10.67 19.06 26.42
N ILE A 202 -9.46 18.66 26.75
CA ILE A 202 -9.19 17.51 27.61
C ILE A 202 -8.84 18.08 28.97
N HIS A 203 -9.82 18.16 29.87
CA HIS A 203 -9.63 18.56 31.26
C HIS A 203 -9.58 17.30 32.14
N PRO A 204 -8.79 17.29 33.24
CA PRO A 204 -8.74 16.17 34.19
C PRO A 204 -10.10 15.73 34.76
N LEU A 205 -11.07 16.65 34.72
CA LEU A 205 -12.44 16.43 35.19
C LEU A 205 -13.46 16.37 34.05
N ASP A 206 -13.08 16.72 32.83
CA ASP A 206 -14.01 16.76 31.71
C ASP A 206 -13.31 16.65 30.35
N VAL A 207 -13.61 15.60 29.60
CA VAL A 207 -13.24 15.53 28.19
C VAL A 207 -14.40 16.12 27.39
N VAL A 208 -14.18 17.25 26.71
CA VAL A 208 -15.14 17.89 25.81
C VAL A 208 -14.66 17.71 24.38
N GLY A 209 -15.55 17.20 23.54
CA GLY A 209 -15.29 16.98 22.12
C GLY A 209 -14.49 15.70 21.84
N ARG A 210 -13.69 15.72 20.78
CA ARG A 210 -12.98 14.54 20.27
C ARG A 210 -11.54 14.51 20.72
N VAL A 211 -11.13 13.36 21.21
CA VAL A 211 -9.76 13.13 21.66
C VAL A 211 -8.84 13.08 20.44
N GLY A 212 -7.81 13.94 20.43
CA GLY A 212 -6.75 13.84 19.44
C GLY A 212 -6.00 12.53 19.61
N SER A 213 -5.59 11.87 18.53
CA SER A 213 -4.92 10.56 18.61
C SER A 213 -3.91 10.33 17.49
N LEU A 214 -2.85 9.59 17.81
CA LEU A 214 -2.02 8.92 16.82
C LEU A 214 -2.61 7.54 16.55
N GLN A 215 -2.79 7.20 15.29
CA GLN A 215 -3.42 5.95 14.88
C GLN A 215 -2.49 5.16 13.97
N VAL A 216 -2.34 3.87 14.24
CA VAL A 216 -1.80 2.90 13.28
C VAL A 216 -2.98 2.17 12.66
N LYS A 217 -3.14 2.26 11.34
CA LYS A 217 -4.33 1.84 10.60
C LYS A 217 -4.00 0.71 9.64
N LEU A 218 -4.76 -0.37 9.69
CA LEU A 218 -4.76 -1.41 8.66
C LEU A 218 -6.08 -1.31 7.88
N ASN A 219 -5.99 -1.13 6.57
CA ASN A 219 -7.17 -0.88 5.73
C ASN A 219 -7.26 -1.94 4.65
N TYR A 220 -8.46 -2.53 4.50
CA TYR A 220 -8.82 -3.41 3.42
C TYR A 220 -9.67 -2.66 2.39
N LYS A 221 -9.20 -2.59 1.15
CA LYS A 221 -9.85 -1.93 0.00
C LYS A 221 -10.63 -2.95 -0.81
N ILE A 222 -11.93 -2.74 -0.93
CA ILE A 222 -12.84 -3.46 -1.81
C ILE A 222 -13.06 -2.57 -3.04
N VAL A 223 -12.44 -2.95 -4.16
CA VAL A 223 -12.61 -2.26 -5.45
C VAL A 223 -13.66 -3.02 -6.27
N PRO A 224 -14.76 -2.38 -6.69
CA PRO A 224 -15.71 -2.99 -7.61
C PRO A 224 -15.03 -3.38 -8.93
N ARG A 225 -15.29 -4.58 -9.47
CA ARG A 225 -14.61 -5.12 -10.68
C ARG A 225 -14.58 -4.19 -11.90
N ARG A 226 -15.61 -3.36 -12.12
CA ARG A 226 -15.63 -2.40 -13.24
C ARG A 226 -14.83 -1.12 -12.98
N ALA A 227 -14.59 -0.75 -11.73
CA ALA A 227 -13.72 0.38 -11.40
C ALA A 227 -12.25 0.07 -11.75
N GLU A 228 -11.85 -1.21 -11.73
CA GLU A 228 -10.54 -1.64 -12.25
C GLU A 228 -10.38 -1.30 -13.74
N THR A 229 -11.47 -1.34 -14.53
CA THR A 229 -11.46 -1.00 -15.95
C THR A 229 -11.42 0.51 -16.22
N VAL A 230 -12.01 1.34 -15.35
CA VAL A 230 -12.00 2.82 -15.48
C VAL A 230 -10.70 3.44 -14.95
N LEU A 231 -10.04 2.77 -13.99
CA LEU A 231 -8.73 3.18 -13.46
C LEU A 231 -7.57 2.87 -14.41
N GLN A 232 -7.79 2.03 -15.42
CA GLN A 232 -6.90 1.90 -16.56
C GLN A 232 -7.41 2.90 -17.62
N PRO A 233 -6.73 4.02 -17.89
CA PRO A 233 -7.15 4.90 -18.97
C PRO A 233 -7.23 4.10 -20.26
N GLU A 234 -8.22 4.45 -21.08
CA GLU A 234 -8.56 3.85 -22.37
C GLU A 234 -7.34 3.88 -23.31
N VAL A 235 -6.41 2.94 -23.13
CA VAL A 235 -5.53 2.45 -24.18
C VAL A 235 -6.30 1.32 -24.88
N GLN A 236 -7.48 1.66 -25.40
CA GLN A 236 -8.28 0.82 -26.31
C GLN A 236 -8.17 1.35 -27.75
N ALA A 237 -6.94 1.60 -28.19
CA ALA A 237 -6.65 1.74 -29.61
C ALA A 237 -5.75 0.55 -30.02
N ASP A 238 -6.34 -0.39 -30.75
CA ASP A 238 -5.68 -1.38 -31.62
C ASP A 238 -4.66 -2.35 -31.00
N MET A 239 -5.04 -3.11 -29.96
CA MET A 239 -4.34 -4.37 -29.67
C MET A 239 -5.25 -5.56 -29.96
N ALA A 240 -5.32 -5.91 -31.25
CA ALA A 240 -5.68 -7.26 -31.66
C ALA A 240 -4.80 -8.25 -30.89
N THR A 241 -5.45 -9.02 -30.03
CA THR A 241 -4.91 -9.87 -28.97
C THR A 241 -4.26 -11.17 -29.49
N ASP A 242 -3.36 -11.06 -30.46
CA ASP A 242 -2.39 -12.09 -30.79
C ASP A 242 -1.06 -11.38 -31.02
N LEU A 243 -0.29 -11.21 -29.95
CA LEU A 243 1.12 -10.86 -30.10
C LEU A 243 1.75 -11.94 -31.01
N PRO A 244 2.34 -11.58 -32.17
CA PRO A 244 2.68 -12.52 -33.24
C PRO A 244 3.97 -13.32 -32.94
N TYR A 245 4.24 -13.60 -31.68
CA TYR A 245 5.43 -14.34 -31.27
C TYR A 245 5.21 -15.82 -31.54
N LYS A 246 5.93 -16.33 -32.54
CA LYS A 246 6.01 -17.78 -32.77
C LYS A 246 7.17 -18.33 -31.95
N TYR A 247 6.87 -19.32 -31.12
CA TYR A 247 7.83 -19.95 -30.20
C TYR A 247 9.16 -20.32 -30.88
N ASP A 248 9.12 -21.02 -32.02
CA ASP A 248 10.32 -21.52 -32.72
C ASP A 248 11.28 -20.41 -33.20
N SER A 249 10.75 -19.18 -33.30
CA SER A 249 11.46 -18.00 -33.77
C SER A 249 11.75 -16.98 -32.67
N LEU A 250 11.39 -17.25 -31.41
CA LEU A 250 11.55 -16.32 -30.31
C LEU A 250 12.90 -16.52 -29.62
N MET A 251 13.57 -15.42 -29.28
CA MET A 251 14.72 -15.39 -28.38
C MET A 251 14.62 -14.25 -27.37
N LEU A 252 15.39 -14.34 -26.30
CA LEU A 252 15.44 -13.34 -25.25
C LEU A 252 16.82 -12.68 -25.21
N ILE A 253 16.85 -11.36 -25.18
CA ILE A 253 18.07 -10.57 -24.98
C ILE A 253 17.99 -9.94 -23.59
N VAL A 254 18.83 -10.41 -22.68
CA VAL A 254 18.85 -9.96 -21.29
C VAL A 254 19.83 -8.79 -21.15
N ARG A 255 19.31 -7.67 -20.64
CA ARG A 255 20.12 -6.50 -20.29
C ARG A 255 20.66 -6.66 -18.87
N VAL A 256 21.96 -6.46 -18.73
CA VAL A 256 22.66 -6.44 -17.44
C VAL A 256 23.31 -5.08 -17.23
N LYS A 257 23.44 -4.65 -15.97
CA LYS A 257 23.99 -3.33 -15.65
C LYS A 257 25.51 -3.34 -15.73
N GLU A 258 26.08 -2.39 -16.46
CA GLU A 258 27.54 -2.18 -16.48
C GLU A 258 27.98 -1.12 -15.44
N ASN A 259 27.05 -0.30 -14.93
CA ASN A 259 27.33 0.88 -14.10
C ASN A 259 28.37 1.84 -14.72
N PHE A 260 28.46 1.85 -16.05
CA PHE A 260 29.48 2.58 -16.82
C PHE A 260 29.63 4.04 -16.38
N THR A 261 28.53 4.79 -16.26
CA THR A 261 28.54 6.21 -15.87
C THR A 261 29.18 6.44 -14.51
N ARG A 262 28.90 5.56 -13.53
CA ARG A 262 29.44 5.68 -12.17
C ARG A 262 30.93 5.35 -12.14
N ILE A 263 31.33 4.30 -12.85
CA ILE A 263 32.74 3.89 -12.97
C ILE A 263 33.55 4.99 -13.67
N ALA A 264 33.03 5.56 -14.75
CA ALA A 264 33.66 6.68 -15.46
C ALA A 264 33.82 7.90 -14.55
N LEU A 265 32.78 8.28 -13.81
CA LEU A 265 32.82 9.40 -12.87
C LEU A 265 33.88 9.21 -11.76
N LEU A 266 33.97 8.01 -11.17
CA LEU A 266 34.96 7.70 -10.14
C LEU A 266 36.39 7.80 -10.69
N LYS A 267 36.63 7.30 -11.91
CA LYS A 267 37.93 7.41 -12.60
C LYS A 267 38.30 8.86 -12.87
N ASP A 268 37.36 9.65 -13.38
CA ASP A 268 37.57 11.08 -13.68
C ASP A 268 37.90 11.89 -12.42
N GLN A 269 37.41 11.45 -11.26
CA GLN A 269 37.71 12.06 -9.96
C GLN A 269 39.00 11.55 -9.30
N GLY A 270 39.69 10.58 -9.90
CA GLY A 270 40.91 9.97 -9.36
C GLY A 270 40.70 8.84 -8.35
N TYR A 271 39.45 8.42 -8.11
CA TYR A 271 39.09 7.30 -7.22
C TYR A 271 39.20 5.96 -7.95
N LEU A 272 40.43 5.54 -8.26
CA LEU A 272 40.70 4.37 -9.12
C LEU A 272 40.34 3.04 -8.45
N GLU A 273 40.57 2.90 -7.14
CA GLU A 273 40.25 1.68 -6.39
C GLU A 273 38.73 1.50 -6.30
N GLU A 274 37.99 2.55 -5.95
CA GLU A 274 36.53 2.53 -5.86
C GLU A 274 35.86 2.27 -7.22
N ALA A 275 36.46 2.78 -8.30
CA ALA A 275 36.01 2.50 -9.66
C ALA A 275 36.17 1.01 -10.02
N GLU A 276 37.26 0.38 -9.59
CA GLU A 276 37.51 -1.04 -9.83
C GLU A 276 36.60 -1.92 -8.95
N ASP A 277 36.38 -1.55 -7.70
CA ASP A 277 35.41 -2.22 -6.81
C ASP A 277 33.99 -2.18 -7.38
N GLU A 278 33.55 -1.03 -7.89
CA GLU A 278 32.24 -0.88 -8.53
C GLU A 278 32.15 -1.75 -9.80
N ARG A 279 33.23 -1.82 -10.59
CA ARG A 279 33.31 -2.68 -11.78
C ARG A 279 33.18 -4.17 -11.42
N LEU A 280 33.89 -4.62 -10.37
CA LEU A 280 33.84 -6.00 -9.90
C LEU A 280 32.44 -6.36 -9.39
N LYS A 281 31.81 -5.49 -8.60
CA LYS A 281 30.41 -5.68 -8.14
C LYS A 281 29.41 -5.77 -9.29
N ALA A 282 29.54 -4.89 -10.29
CA ALA A 282 28.68 -4.94 -11.47
C ALA A 282 28.88 -6.24 -12.27
N LEU A 283 30.14 -6.70 -12.41
CA LEU A 283 30.47 -7.95 -13.07
C LEU A 283 29.91 -9.17 -12.33
N GLU A 284 30.05 -9.22 -11.01
CA GLU A 284 29.50 -10.30 -10.17
C GLU A 284 27.99 -10.40 -10.32
N ALA A 285 27.26 -9.28 -10.16
CA ALA A 285 25.82 -9.24 -10.35
C ALA A 285 25.39 -9.66 -11.78
N ALA A 286 26.16 -9.24 -12.80
CA ALA A 286 25.89 -9.63 -14.19
C ALA A 286 26.10 -11.14 -14.42
N MET A 287 27.11 -11.74 -13.79
CA MET A 287 27.35 -13.18 -13.83
C MET A 287 26.24 -13.97 -13.12
N GLU A 288 25.75 -13.49 -11.97
CA GLU A 288 24.61 -14.10 -11.26
C GLU A 288 23.35 -14.13 -12.14
N ILE A 289 23.01 -13.00 -12.77
CA ILE A 289 21.89 -12.92 -13.71
C ILE A 289 22.10 -13.89 -14.89
N ARG A 290 23.31 -13.91 -15.48
CA ARG A 290 23.63 -14.83 -16.58
C ARG A 290 23.40 -16.29 -16.19
N ASN A 291 23.92 -16.69 -15.04
CA ASN A 291 23.80 -18.06 -14.52
C ASN A 291 22.33 -18.41 -14.27
N ALA A 292 21.56 -17.51 -13.64
CA ALA A 292 20.12 -17.69 -13.43
C ALA A 292 19.37 -17.99 -14.75
N PHE A 293 19.66 -17.22 -15.80
CA PHE A 293 19.06 -17.44 -17.13
C PHE A 293 19.55 -18.72 -17.81
N THR A 294 20.85 -18.99 -17.79
CA THR A 294 21.43 -20.14 -18.49
C THR A 294 21.01 -21.46 -17.84
N GLU A 295 20.87 -21.49 -16.53
CA GLU A 295 20.46 -22.70 -15.80
C GLU A 295 18.95 -22.94 -15.83
N LYS A 296 18.14 -21.87 -15.74
CA LYS A 296 16.69 -21.99 -15.50
C LYS A 296 15.82 -21.70 -16.73
N LEU A 297 16.32 -20.99 -17.74
CA LEU A 297 15.57 -20.68 -18.96
C LEU A 297 16.12 -21.48 -20.14
N THR A 298 15.58 -22.68 -20.32
CA THR A 298 15.94 -23.61 -21.40
C THR A 298 14.98 -23.53 -22.59
N PHE A 299 13.84 -22.86 -22.41
CA PHE A 299 12.74 -22.86 -23.37
C PHE A 299 13.04 -22.07 -24.66
N ILE A 300 13.79 -20.97 -24.58
CA ILE A 300 14.16 -20.15 -25.74
C ILE A 300 15.64 -19.75 -25.65
N PRO A 301 16.33 -19.48 -26.77
CA PRO A 301 17.69 -18.98 -26.74
C PRO A 301 17.79 -17.67 -25.97
N VAL A 302 18.87 -17.52 -25.19
CA VAL A 302 19.15 -16.34 -24.38
C VAL A 302 20.49 -15.74 -24.76
N TYR A 303 20.50 -14.43 -24.97
CA TYR A 303 21.70 -13.63 -25.21
C TYR A 303 21.77 -12.50 -24.18
N PHE A 304 22.95 -11.93 -24.00
CA PHE A 304 23.18 -10.87 -23.01
C PHE A 304 23.80 -9.64 -23.66
N ILE A 305 23.42 -8.46 -23.20
CA ILE A 305 24.02 -7.17 -23.55
C ILE A 305 24.15 -6.31 -22.29
N TYR A 306 25.08 -5.36 -22.30
CA TYR A 306 25.11 -4.32 -21.28
C TYR A 306 24.03 -3.27 -21.52
N ASP A 307 23.56 -2.64 -20.45
CA ASP A 307 22.59 -1.57 -20.50
C ASP A 307 23.09 -0.32 -21.24
N SER A 308 24.40 -0.09 -21.24
CA SER A 308 25.07 0.94 -22.06
C SER A 308 24.84 0.76 -23.57
N ASP A 309 24.66 -0.48 -24.05
CA ASP A 309 24.50 -0.82 -25.47
C ASP A 309 23.03 -0.80 -25.95
N SER A 310 22.10 -0.43 -25.07
CA SER A 310 20.64 -0.50 -25.34
C SER A 310 20.20 0.33 -26.54
N LYS A 311 20.85 1.48 -26.80
CA LYS A 311 20.57 2.31 -27.98
C LYS A 311 20.97 1.61 -29.28
N LEU A 312 22.05 0.84 -29.29
CA LEU A 312 22.48 0.07 -30.46
C LEU A 312 21.51 -1.08 -30.70
N ALA A 313 21.13 -1.80 -29.63
CA ALA A 313 20.16 -2.88 -29.68
C ALA A 313 18.78 -2.43 -30.21
N LEU A 314 18.24 -1.29 -29.75
CA LEU A 314 16.99 -0.71 -30.27
C LEU A 314 17.01 -0.44 -31.78
N ASN A 315 18.18 -0.07 -32.28
CA ASN A 315 18.42 0.22 -33.69
C ASN A 315 18.76 -1.04 -34.49
N GLY A 316 18.63 -2.23 -33.90
CA GLY A 316 18.91 -3.51 -34.53
C GLY A 316 20.40 -3.77 -34.77
N LYS A 317 21.29 -3.00 -34.15
CA LYS A 317 22.75 -3.13 -34.31
C LYS A 317 23.31 -4.00 -33.20
N PHE A 318 23.42 -5.30 -33.46
CA PHE A 318 23.87 -6.29 -32.47
C PHE A 318 25.33 -6.75 -32.64
N ASP A 319 25.98 -6.37 -33.74
CA ASP A 319 27.37 -6.73 -33.99
C ASP A 319 28.29 -6.12 -32.94
N GLY A 320 29.01 -6.97 -32.20
CA GLY A 320 30.02 -6.55 -31.23
C GLY A 320 29.49 -6.08 -29.87
N ILE A 321 28.18 -6.16 -29.62
CA ILE A 321 27.60 -5.78 -28.31
C ILE A 321 27.11 -6.98 -27.48
N LEU A 322 27.05 -8.17 -28.09
CA LEU A 322 26.63 -9.39 -27.40
C LEU A 322 27.74 -9.88 -26.47
N LEU A 323 27.35 -10.36 -25.30
CA LEU A 323 28.29 -10.81 -24.27
C LEU A 323 28.52 -12.32 -24.35
N ASN A 324 29.77 -12.73 -24.21
CA ASN A 324 30.18 -14.12 -24.09
C ASN A 324 30.01 -14.66 -22.65
N SER A 325 30.51 -15.87 -22.40
CA SER A 325 30.42 -16.51 -21.08
C SER A 325 31.20 -15.79 -19.96
N ALA A 326 32.20 -14.99 -20.32
CA ALA A 326 32.98 -14.16 -19.40
C ALA A 326 32.40 -12.74 -19.25
N MET A 327 31.18 -12.49 -19.74
CA MET A 327 30.53 -11.18 -19.80
C MET A 327 31.33 -10.12 -20.58
N GLN A 328 32.14 -10.56 -21.55
CA GLN A 328 32.87 -9.66 -22.45
C GLN A 328 32.14 -9.56 -23.79
N ARG A 329 32.15 -8.35 -24.37
CA ARG A 329 31.64 -8.10 -25.73
C ARG A 329 32.40 -8.96 -26.74
N ASP A 330 31.67 -9.70 -27.57
CA ASP A 330 32.25 -10.64 -28.52
C ASP A 330 31.61 -10.48 -29.91
N SER A 331 32.38 -9.97 -30.87
CA SER A 331 31.94 -9.71 -32.23
C SER A 331 31.68 -10.98 -33.06
N SER A 332 32.18 -12.14 -32.60
CA SER A 332 31.95 -13.43 -33.25
C SER A 332 30.54 -13.96 -33.01
N ILE A 333 29.88 -13.51 -31.92
CA ILE A 333 28.50 -13.88 -31.64
C ILE A 333 27.59 -13.13 -32.62
N LYS A 334 26.79 -13.88 -33.38
CA LYS A 334 25.76 -13.34 -34.29
C LYS A 334 24.39 -13.74 -33.81
N LEU A 335 23.47 -12.78 -33.76
CA LEU A 335 22.07 -13.11 -33.51
C LEU A 335 21.47 -13.77 -34.77
N PRO A 336 20.73 -14.88 -34.61
CA PRO A 336 19.98 -15.45 -35.72
C PRO A 336 18.91 -14.45 -36.18
N ALA A 337 18.50 -14.50 -37.45
CA ALA A 337 17.41 -13.69 -37.98
C ALA A 337 16.05 -14.16 -37.40
N LYS A 338 15.81 -13.84 -36.13
CA LYS A 338 14.69 -14.30 -35.30
C LYS A 338 14.04 -13.12 -34.58
N GLN A 339 12.79 -13.30 -34.15
CA GLN A 339 12.10 -12.33 -33.30
C GLN A 339 12.76 -12.34 -31.92
N HIS A 340 12.98 -11.16 -31.33
CA HIS A 340 13.57 -11.04 -30.01
C HIS A 340 12.71 -10.19 -29.09
N LEU A 341 12.81 -10.49 -27.80
CA LEU A 341 12.31 -9.67 -26.71
C LEU A 341 13.49 -9.22 -25.86
N PHE A 342 13.33 -8.11 -25.16
CA PHE A 342 14.29 -7.70 -24.16
C PHE A 342 13.82 -8.10 -22.78
N ALA A 343 14.74 -8.44 -21.89
CA ALA A 343 14.42 -8.68 -20.49
C ALA A 343 15.45 -8.06 -19.57
N GLU A 344 15.02 -7.63 -18.38
CA GLU A 344 15.93 -7.09 -17.37
C GLU A 344 15.35 -7.25 -15.97
N PHE A 345 16.23 -7.26 -14.96
CA PHE A 345 15.82 -7.09 -13.57
C PHE A 345 15.70 -5.60 -13.25
N ALA A 346 14.46 -5.12 -13.16
CA ALA A 346 14.14 -3.73 -12.90
C ALA A 346 12.80 -3.60 -12.15
N ARG A 347 12.44 -2.36 -11.81
CA ARG A 347 11.07 -2.06 -11.38
C ARG A 347 10.19 -2.00 -12.61
N GLN A 348 9.07 -2.71 -12.60
CA GLN A 348 8.08 -2.61 -13.68
C GLN A 348 7.64 -1.15 -13.80
N PHE A 349 7.88 -0.51 -14.93
CA PHE A 349 7.39 0.85 -15.17
C PHE A 349 6.03 0.78 -15.84
N ASP A 350 5.02 1.37 -15.24
CA ASP A 350 3.72 1.52 -15.88
C ASP A 350 3.67 2.88 -16.58
N GLU A 351 3.78 2.87 -17.92
CA GLU A 351 3.75 4.07 -18.76
C GLU A 351 2.48 4.89 -18.54
N VAL A 352 1.39 4.21 -18.21
CA VAL A 352 0.07 4.80 -18.10
C VAL A 352 -0.09 5.59 -16.81
N SER A 353 0.39 5.03 -15.70
CA SER A 353 0.36 5.72 -14.40
C SER A 353 1.63 6.53 -14.13
N ASN A 354 2.67 6.40 -14.95
CA ASN A 354 4.01 6.93 -14.72
C ASN A 354 4.59 6.48 -13.37
N THR A 355 4.35 5.22 -12.99
CA THR A 355 4.75 4.67 -11.68
C THR A 355 5.77 3.55 -11.83
N SER A 356 6.66 3.47 -10.85
CA SER A 356 7.57 2.34 -10.68
C SER A 356 6.93 1.31 -9.77
N GLY A 357 6.50 0.19 -10.34
CA GLY A 357 5.99 -0.97 -9.65
C GLY A 357 7.06 -1.77 -8.90
N MET A 358 6.71 -3.02 -8.60
CA MET A 358 7.59 -3.94 -7.88
C MET A 358 8.85 -4.25 -8.67
N TYR A 359 9.95 -4.50 -7.96
CA TYR A 359 11.17 -5.02 -8.57
C TYR A 359 10.96 -6.49 -8.97
N GLY A 360 11.52 -6.87 -10.11
CA GLY A 360 11.43 -8.22 -10.65
C GLY A 360 12.01 -8.32 -12.04
N LEU A 361 11.77 -9.46 -12.69
CA LEU A 361 12.08 -9.64 -14.08
C LEU A 361 10.98 -9.01 -14.94
N VAL A 362 11.35 -8.04 -15.77
CA VAL A 362 10.48 -7.36 -16.74
C VAL A 362 10.89 -7.76 -18.15
N VAL A 363 9.92 -8.00 -19.03
CA VAL A 363 10.12 -8.34 -20.44
C VAL A 363 9.43 -7.31 -21.31
N TYR A 364 10.16 -6.81 -22.30
CA TYR A 364 9.73 -5.77 -23.22
C TYR A 364 9.76 -6.27 -24.67
N THR A 365 9.00 -5.58 -25.50
CA THR A 365 9.09 -5.68 -26.97
C THR A 365 10.48 -5.25 -27.47
N ASP A 366 10.75 -5.48 -28.75
CA ASP A 366 11.95 -5.01 -29.47
C ASP A 366 12.11 -3.46 -29.47
N LYS A 367 11.09 -2.73 -29.04
CA LYS A 367 11.08 -1.27 -28.89
C LYS A 367 11.07 -0.80 -27.42
N PHE A 368 11.43 -1.66 -26.48
CA PHE A 368 11.36 -1.41 -25.02
C PHE A 368 9.98 -0.98 -24.51
N LYS A 369 8.91 -1.35 -25.20
CA LYS A 369 7.54 -1.15 -24.69
C LYS A 369 7.11 -2.34 -23.85
N ASN A 370 6.33 -2.06 -22.80
CA ASN A 370 5.70 -3.11 -22.01
C ASN A 370 4.84 -4.02 -22.89
N ILE A 371 4.93 -5.33 -22.63
CA ILE A 371 4.10 -6.31 -23.32
C ILE A 371 2.80 -6.48 -22.51
N PRO A 372 1.61 -6.30 -23.12
CA PRO A 372 0.35 -6.48 -22.42
C PRO A 372 0.09 -7.94 -22.04
N GLU A 373 -0.82 -8.15 -21.10
CA GLU A 373 -1.41 -9.47 -20.86
C GLU A 373 -2.06 -10.00 -22.15
N PRO A 374 -2.04 -11.34 -22.40
CA PRO A 374 -1.75 -12.43 -21.47
C PRO A 374 -0.28 -12.88 -21.40
N PHE A 375 0.64 -12.20 -22.09
CA PHE A 375 2.06 -12.59 -22.06
C PHE A 375 2.63 -12.41 -20.64
N PRO A 376 3.50 -13.33 -20.15
CA PRO A 376 4.05 -13.24 -18.79
C PRO A 376 5.18 -12.21 -18.69
N ALA A 377 4.90 -10.96 -19.06
CA ALA A 377 5.87 -9.87 -19.19
C ALA A 377 6.54 -9.46 -17.88
N PHE A 378 6.01 -9.91 -16.73
CA PHE A 378 6.55 -9.54 -15.43
C PHE A 378 6.50 -10.70 -14.42
N VAL A 379 7.60 -10.87 -13.68
CA VAL A 379 7.69 -11.74 -12.51
C VAL A 379 8.37 -11.00 -11.36
N SER A 380 7.60 -10.64 -10.33
CA SER A 380 8.13 -10.00 -9.13
C SER A 380 9.10 -10.92 -8.37
N ASN A 381 10.13 -10.31 -7.77
CA ASN A 381 11.03 -10.98 -6.81
C ASN A 381 10.41 -11.12 -5.40
N ALA A 382 9.11 -10.82 -5.24
CA ALA A 382 8.40 -10.83 -3.98
C ALA A 382 9.14 -10.03 -2.89
N TYR A 383 9.47 -8.76 -3.15
CA TYR A 383 10.18 -7.90 -2.19
C TYR A 383 11.53 -8.46 -1.71
N GLY A 384 12.23 -9.22 -2.56
CA GLY A 384 13.53 -9.81 -2.24
C GLY A 384 13.45 -11.18 -1.56
N PHE A 385 12.26 -11.77 -1.39
CA PHE A 385 12.14 -13.15 -0.90
C PHE A 385 12.59 -14.20 -1.93
N LEU A 386 12.65 -13.83 -3.21
CA LEU A 386 13.10 -14.71 -4.27
C LEU A 386 14.40 -14.19 -4.87
N ASN A 387 15.36 -15.07 -5.08
CA ASN A 387 16.57 -14.75 -5.85
C ASN A 387 16.30 -14.76 -7.37
N GLU A 388 17.26 -14.29 -8.15
CA GLU A 388 17.19 -14.18 -9.61
C GLU A 388 16.86 -15.52 -10.26
N ALA A 389 17.49 -16.60 -9.82
CA ALA A 389 17.27 -17.95 -10.36
C ALA A 389 15.82 -18.43 -10.14
N GLU A 390 15.24 -18.19 -8.97
CA GLU A 390 13.84 -18.54 -8.68
C GLU A 390 12.86 -17.69 -9.50
N VAL A 391 13.16 -16.41 -9.70
CA VAL A 391 12.36 -15.52 -10.56
C VAL A 391 12.39 -15.99 -12.01
N VAL A 392 13.57 -16.33 -12.54
CA VAL A 392 13.71 -16.87 -13.90
C VAL A 392 13.00 -18.21 -14.05
N ALA A 393 13.12 -19.13 -13.08
CA ALA A 393 12.40 -20.41 -13.12
C ALA A 393 10.87 -20.22 -13.15
N LYS A 394 10.36 -19.25 -12.38
CA LYS A 394 8.94 -18.88 -12.42
C LYS A 394 8.55 -18.28 -13.77
N PHE A 395 9.40 -17.45 -14.37
CA PHE A 395 9.19 -16.91 -15.71
C PHE A 395 9.14 -18.02 -16.75
N GLU A 396 10.09 -18.96 -16.77
CA GLU A 396 10.10 -20.08 -17.69
C GLU A 396 8.80 -20.90 -17.58
N LYS A 397 8.36 -21.22 -16.36
CA LYS A 397 7.10 -21.96 -16.14
C LYS A 397 5.89 -21.22 -16.72
N ARG A 398 5.83 -19.90 -16.57
CA ARG A 398 4.74 -19.07 -17.14
C ARG A 398 4.82 -19.01 -18.66
N LEU A 399 6.03 -18.91 -19.21
CA LEU A 399 6.27 -18.88 -20.65
C LEU A 399 5.87 -20.21 -21.31
N LYS A 400 6.30 -21.35 -20.75
CA LYS A 400 5.87 -22.69 -21.18
C LYS A 400 4.35 -22.84 -21.16
N LYS A 401 3.69 -22.33 -20.10
CA LYS A 401 2.23 -22.34 -20.01
C LYS A 401 1.56 -21.45 -21.08
N TYR A 402 2.12 -20.28 -21.36
CA TYR A 402 1.59 -19.35 -22.37
C TYR A 402 1.60 -19.97 -23.78
N PHE A 403 2.68 -20.68 -24.13
CA PHE A 403 2.84 -21.33 -25.43
C PHE A 403 2.29 -22.76 -25.51
N ALA A 404 1.76 -23.32 -24.41
CA ALA A 404 1.14 -24.63 -24.44
C ALA A 404 -0.10 -24.61 -25.35
N PRO A 405 -0.36 -25.68 -26.13
CA PRO A 405 -1.58 -25.78 -26.93
C PRO A 405 -2.82 -25.56 -26.05
N LYS A 406 -3.73 -24.69 -26.46
CA LYS A 406 -5.03 -24.54 -25.79
C LYS A 406 -5.80 -25.85 -26.00
N GLN A 407 -5.98 -26.61 -24.92
CA GLN A 407 -6.82 -27.81 -24.90
C GLN A 407 -8.30 -27.46 -24.95
#